data_AF-G2FPB6-F1
#
_entry.id   AF-G2FPB6-F1
#
_cell.length_a   1.000
_cell.length_b   1.000
_cell.length_c   1.000
_cell.angle_alpha   90.00
_cell.angle_beta   90.00
_cell.angle_gamma   90.00
#
_symmetry.space_group_name_H-M   'P 1'
#
loop_
_entity.id
_entity.type
_entity.pdbx_description
1 polymer ?
#
loop_
_entity_poly.entity_id
_entity_poly.type
_entity_poly.pdbx_seq_one_letter_code
_entity_poly.pdbx_strand_id
1 'polypeptide(L)' 'MAKCRKCGVEVSEKDLYEDHGLQVCEDCKMRNAVSPPESCATRKNMIK' A
#
# COMPACT_ATOMS: atom_id res chain seq x y z
N MET A 1 -1.22 17.64 -13.96
CA MET A 1 -2.22 16.70 -13.38
C MET A 1 -1.83 15.32 -13.84
N ALA A 2 -1.69 14.35 -12.93
CA ALA A 2 -1.18 13.02 -13.25
C ALA A 2 -2.10 11.94 -12.69
N LYS A 3 -2.03 10.76 -13.30
CA LYS A 3 -2.96 9.66 -13.06
C LYS A 3 -2.31 8.60 -12.17
N CYS A 4 -2.97 8.23 -11.07
CA CYS A 4 -2.58 7.11 -10.24
C CYS A 4 -2.56 5.82 -11.08
N ARG A 5 -1.42 5.11 -11.10
CA ARG A 5 -1.28 3.86 -11.88
C ARG A 5 -2.07 2.68 -11.31
N LYS A 6 -2.54 2.78 -10.05
CA LYS A 6 -3.27 1.71 -9.35
C LYS A 6 -4.79 1.83 -9.51
N CYS A 7 -5.36 3.02 -9.29
CA CYS A 7 -6.82 3.23 -9.35
C CYS A 7 -7.28 4.13 -10.51
N GLY A 8 -6.36 4.81 -11.21
CA GLY A 8 -6.70 5.64 -12.35
C GLY A 8 -7.30 7.01 -12.01
N VAL A 9 -7.32 7.43 -10.75
CA VAL A 9 -7.74 8.79 -10.37
C VAL A 9 -6.71 9.82 -10.85
N GLU A 10 -7.18 10.98 -11.31
CA GLU A 10 -6.32 12.13 -11.57
C GLU A 10 -6.10 12.95 -10.29
N VAL A 11 -4.84 13.15 -9.94
CA VAL A 11 -4.37 13.92 -8.79
C VAL A 11 -3.26 14.87 -9.25
N SER A 12 -2.83 15.80 -8.39
CA SER A 12 -1.64 16.59 -8.73
C SER A 12 -0.40 15.70 -8.72
N GLU A 13 0.61 16.07 -9.51
CA GLU A 13 1.90 15.34 -9.54
C GLU A 13 2.60 15.36 -8.18
N LYS A 14 2.40 16.42 -7.38
CA LYS A 14 2.88 16.51 -6.00
C LYS A 14 2.16 15.57 -5.01
N ASP A 15 0.98 15.08 -5.37
CA ASP A 15 0.14 14.20 -4.54
C ASP A 15 0.28 12.72 -4.99
N LEU A 16 1.25 12.43 -5.87
CA LEU A 16 1.67 11.08 -6.23
C LEU A 16 2.85 10.64 -5.37
N TYR A 17 2.80 9.39 -4.94
CA TYR A 17 3.81 8.72 -4.12
C TYR A 17 4.35 7.51 -4.88
N GLU A 18 5.63 7.22 -4.68
CA GLU A 18 6.22 5.98 -5.17
C GLU A 18 5.90 4.82 -4.22
N ASP A 19 5.35 3.74 -4.77
CA ASP A 19 5.12 2.48 -4.08
C ASP A 19 5.57 1.32 -4.97
N HIS A 20 6.62 0.60 -4.55
CA HIS A 20 7.21 -0.51 -5.32
C HIS A 20 7.52 -0.15 -6.79
N GLY A 21 8.00 1.08 -7.04
CA GLY A 21 8.31 1.58 -8.40
C GLY A 21 7.11 2.03 -9.22
N LEU A 22 5.91 2.12 -8.62
CA LEU A 22 4.71 2.65 -9.26
C LEU A 22 4.30 3.98 -8.64
N GLN A 23 3.89 4.94 -9.48
CA GLN A 23 3.30 6.19 -9.03
C GLN A 23 1.82 5.98 -8.68
N VAL A 24 1.50 6.16 -7.40
CA VAL A 24 0.17 5.95 -6.85
C VAL A 24 -0.29 7.16 -6.04
N CYS A 25 -1.61 7.39 -5.94
CA CYS A 25 -2.14 8.44 -5.07
C CYS A 25 -2.01 8.06 -3.59
N GLU A 26 -2.14 9.04 -2.70
CA GLU A 26 -2.09 8.88 -1.24
C GLU A 26 -2.97 7.72 -0.73
N ASP A 27 -4.22 7.66 -1.18
CA ASP A 27 -5.19 6.65 -0.76
C ASP A 27 -4.70 5.22 -1.08
N CYS A 28 -4.12 5.04 -2.27
CA CYS A 28 -3.54 3.77 -2.70
C CYS A 28 -2.28 3.38 -1.92
N LYS A 29 -1.48 4.37 -1.48
CA LYS A 29 -0.31 4.18 -0.63
C LYS A 29 -0.73 3.77 0.78
N MET A 30 -1.69 4.48 1.37
CA MET A 30 -2.20 4.22 2.72
C MET A 30 -2.90 2.87 2.79
N ARG A 31 -3.73 2.50 1.81
CA ARG A 31 -4.38 1.17 1.77
C ARG A 31 -3.39 0.02 1.68
N ASN A 32 -2.24 0.21 1.04
CA ASN A 32 -1.17 -0.79 1.03
C ASN A 32 -0.48 -0.90 2.41
N ALA A 33 -0.41 0.19 3.16
CA ALA A 33 0.14 0.21 4.52
C ALA A 33 -0.76 -0.50 5.55
N VAL A 34 -2.05 -0.74 5.24
CA VAL A 34 -3.01 -1.42 6.13
C VAL A 34 -3.31 -2.86 5.73
N SER A 35 -2.46 -3.52 4.95
CA SER A 35 -2.44 -4.98 5.06
C SER A 35 -1.66 -5.31 6.32
N PRO A 36 -2.29 -5.74 7.44
CA PRO A 36 -1.53 -6.46 8.44
C PRO A 36 -0.77 -7.55 7.68
N PRO A 37 0.53 -7.75 7.91
CA PRO A 37 1.16 -8.92 7.35
C PRO A 37 0.30 -10.11 7.78
N GLU A 38 -0.26 -10.85 6.82
CA GLU A 38 -0.81 -12.20 7.03
C GLU A 38 0.33 -13.19 7.38
N SER A 39 1.21 -12.75 8.27
CA SER A 39 2.28 -13.47 8.95
C SER A 39 2.89 -12.55 10.00
N CYS A 40 2.06 -12.00 10.90
CA CYS A 40 2.48 -12.06 12.30
C CYS A 40 2.49 -13.56 12.64
N ALA A 41 3.62 -14.22 12.41
CA ALA A 41 3.92 -15.53 12.95
C ALA A 41 3.90 -15.42 14.48
N THR A 42 2.69 -15.33 15.03
CA THR A 42 2.42 -15.45 16.45
C THR A 42 2.68 -16.91 16.76
N ARG A 43 3.92 -17.16 17.20
CA ARG A 43 4.33 -18.35 17.93
C ARG A 43 3.27 -18.72 18.97
N LYS A 44 2.39 -19.69 18.68
CA LYS A 44 1.63 -20.44 19.70
C LYS A 44 1.32 -21.85 19.18
N ASN A 45 2.29 -22.76 19.30
CA ASN A 45 2.09 -24.04 20.03
C ASN A 45 3.41 -24.80 20.15
N MET A 46 4.16 -24.51 21.21
CA MET A 46 4.92 -25.54 21.92
C MET A 46 3.90 -26.36 22.73
N ILE A 47 4.10 -27.68 22.75
CA ILE A 47 3.52 -28.69 23.68
C ILE A 47 2.19 -29.33 23.25
N LYS A 48 2.29 -30.56 22.73
CA LYS A 48 1.57 -31.70 23.30
C LYS A 48 2.48 -32.93 23.29
#